data_AF-A0A7S0ZJT1-F1
#
_entry.id   AF-A0A7S0ZJT1-F1
#
_cell.length_a   1.000
_cell.length_b   1.000
_cell.length_c   1.000
_cell.angle_alpha   90.00
_cell.angle_beta   90.00
_cell.angle_gamma   90.00
#
_symmetry.space_group_name_H-M   'P 1'
#
loop_
_entity.id
_entity.type
_entity.pdbx_description
1 polymer ?
#
loop_
_entity_poly.entity_id
_entity_poly.type
_entity_poly.pdbx_seq_one_letter_code
_entity_poly.pdbx_strand_id
1 'polypeptide(L)'
;MNYLIHNAFHCCKLIIKRRGKKEKSKPKYVMESFLTRMIVQSLEKTLKRIVPKKSVYLAMDGPAPIAKLYTQRTRRQAALKKEPSKAFLSSIELTPGTRTMARIDHEVERFAKICARNSMGGANPIRYFVDGTNVAGEGEVKIFQYLSSLCDTSKGSSDGFLKDSVLIVGGDSDLIINAFVRTQIPNLYIETDKKILLMRGIREKFVNDYLNSEVPNADERVLYYSRMSLDFAMLAFFQGNDYYPSLLGCGLTKIYTAYKVAREKISDTDKNSKNQTIRFLVDAEKR
;
A
#
# COMPACT_ATOMS: atom_id res chain seq x y z
N MET A 1 5.97 -15.97 -7.69
CA MET A 1 5.69 -14.55 -7.92
C MET A 1 6.75 -13.96 -8.83
N ASN A 2 6.40 -13.10 -9.77
CA ASN A 2 7.39 -12.44 -10.65
C ASN A 2 7.98 -11.21 -9.95
N TYR A 3 7.12 -10.38 -9.36
CA TYR A 3 7.50 -9.19 -8.61
C TYR A 3 7.13 -9.38 -7.14
N LEU A 4 8.09 -9.08 -6.27
CA LEU A 4 7.86 -8.95 -4.83
C LEU A 4 8.04 -7.49 -4.43
N ILE A 5 7.02 -6.93 -3.80
CA ILE A 5 7.03 -5.56 -3.28
C ILE A 5 6.84 -5.66 -1.78
N HIS A 6 7.75 -5.06 -1.01
CA HIS A 6 7.77 -5.19 0.42
C HIS A 6 7.77 -3.82 1.09
N ASN A 7 6.73 -3.53 1.87
CA ASN A 7 6.72 -2.37 2.76
C ASN A 7 7.62 -2.68 3.97
N ALA A 8 8.92 -2.42 3.82
CA ALA A 8 9.93 -2.74 4.84
C ALA A 8 9.72 -1.91 6.12
N PHE A 9 9.16 -0.70 6.01
CA PHE A 9 8.77 0.08 7.17
C PHE A 9 7.65 -0.57 8.00
N HIS A 10 6.65 -1.18 7.33
CA HIS A 10 5.60 -1.92 8.02
C HIS A 10 6.18 -3.06 8.89
N CYS A 11 7.18 -3.79 8.38
CA CYS A 11 7.89 -4.80 9.17
C CYS A 11 8.58 -4.23 10.41
N CYS A 12 9.17 -3.03 10.33
CA CYS A 12 9.76 -2.35 11.47
C CYS A 12 8.71 -2.13 12.58
N LYS A 13 7.54 -1.59 12.22
CA LYS A 13 6.41 -1.36 13.13
C LYS A 13 5.96 -2.67 13.80
N LEU A 14 5.83 -3.76 13.03
CA LEU A 14 5.42 -5.06 13.56
C LEU A 14 6.43 -5.66 14.54
N ILE A 15 7.73 -5.57 14.24
CA ILE A 15 8.80 -6.08 15.11
C ILE A 15 8.76 -5.38 16.46
N ILE A 16 8.68 -4.04 16.48
CA ILE A 16 8.58 -3.26 17.72
C ILE A 16 7.32 -3.63 18.49
N LYS A 17 6.15 -3.71 17.83
CA LYS A 17 4.89 -4.08 18.49
C LYS A 17 4.94 -5.46 19.15
N ARG A 18 5.61 -6.44 18.52
CA ARG A 18 5.72 -7.82 19.03
C ARG A 18 6.77 -7.98 20.13
N ARG A 19 7.91 -7.27 20.03
CA ARG A 19 9.08 -7.45 20.92
C ARG A 19 9.19 -6.41 22.03
N GLY A 20 8.61 -5.22 21.84
CA GLY A 20 8.62 -4.13 22.82
C GLY A 20 7.99 -4.48 24.17
N LYS A 21 7.22 -5.57 24.23
CA LYS A 21 6.65 -6.10 25.48
C LYS A 21 7.57 -7.07 26.24
N LYS A 22 8.61 -7.63 25.61
CA LYS A 22 9.40 -8.76 26.16
C LYS A 22 10.82 -8.39 26.61
N GLU A 23 11.41 -7.35 26.06
CA GLU A 23 12.80 -6.95 26.39
C GLU A 23 12.81 -5.60 27.11
N LYS A 24 13.20 -5.62 28.39
CA LYS A 24 13.52 -4.42 29.17
C LYS A 24 15.04 -4.39 29.43
N SER A 25 15.60 -3.19 29.58
CA SER A 25 16.96 -2.89 30.09
C SER A 25 18.18 -3.36 29.28
N LYS A 26 18.31 -2.95 28.01
CA LYS A 26 19.58 -3.00 27.27
C LYS A 26 19.99 -1.61 26.79
N PRO A 27 21.30 -1.32 26.59
CA PRO A 27 21.75 -0.07 26.00
C PRO A 27 21.15 0.17 24.62
N LYS A 28 20.84 1.43 24.28
CA LYS A 28 20.17 1.82 23.03
C LYS A 28 20.84 1.27 21.77
N TYR A 29 22.18 1.31 21.68
CA TYR A 29 22.90 0.79 20.52
C TYR A 29 22.71 -0.73 20.30
N VAL A 30 22.52 -1.49 21.39
CA VAL A 30 22.24 -2.93 21.34
C VAL A 30 20.85 -3.16 20.76
N MET A 31 19.89 -2.32 21.14
CA MET A 31 18.50 -2.38 20.67
C MET A 31 18.39 -2.01 19.20
N GLU A 32 19.08 -0.96 18.77
CA GLU A 32 19.14 -0.56 17.36
C GLU A 32 19.75 -1.69 16.51
N SER A 33 20.87 -2.27 16.94
CA SER A 33 21.53 -3.38 16.23
C SER A 33 20.68 -4.66 16.19
N PHE A 34 19.93 -4.91 17.26
CA PHE A 34 18.98 -6.02 17.29
C PHE A 34 17.80 -5.78 16.35
N LEU A 35 17.26 -4.56 16.32
CA LEU A 35 16.17 -4.18 15.43
C LEU A 35 16.57 -4.33 13.96
N THR A 36 17.74 -3.81 13.57
CA THR A 36 18.24 -3.95 12.19
C THR A 36 18.41 -5.42 11.81
N ARG A 37 19.01 -6.24 12.68
CA ARG A 37 19.13 -7.68 12.47
C ARG A 37 17.78 -8.36 12.28
N MET A 38 16.79 -8.01 13.09
CA MET A 38 15.45 -8.57 12.98
C MET A 38 14.74 -8.19 11.68
N ILE A 39 14.94 -6.95 11.20
CA ILE A 39 14.37 -6.49 9.93
C ILE A 39 14.96 -7.29 8.79
N VAL A 40 16.29 -7.43 8.73
CA VAL A 40 16.98 -8.24 7.72
C VAL A 40 16.49 -9.70 7.77
N GLN A 41 16.41 -10.30 8.96
CA GLN A 41 15.87 -11.65 9.12
C GLN A 41 14.41 -11.79 8.66
N SER A 42 13.59 -10.74 8.84
CA SER A 42 12.22 -10.73 8.34
C SER A 42 12.20 -10.71 6.81
N LEU A 43 13.03 -9.87 6.18
CA LEU A 43 13.17 -9.80 4.73
C LEU A 43 13.69 -11.12 4.14
N GLU A 44 14.70 -11.73 4.76
CA GLU A 44 15.22 -13.06 4.40
C GLU A 44 14.13 -14.13 4.47
N LYS A 45 13.32 -14.13 5.53
CA LYS A 45 12.19 -15.07 5.66
C LYS A 45 11.17 -14.87 4.55
N THR A 46 10.87 -13.62 4.19
CA THR A 46 9.99 -13.33 3.07
C THR A 46 10.57 -13.85 1.76
N LEU A 47 11.85 -13.62 1.46
CA LEU A 47 12.50 -14.12 0.24
C LEU A 47 12.67 -15.65 0.20
N LYS A 48 12.82 -16.31 1.34
CA LYS A 48 12.85 -17.78 1.42
C LYS A 48 11.48 -18.38 1.13
N ARG A 49 10.41 -17.73 1.58
CA ARG A 49 9.03 -18.17 1.38
C ARG A 49 8.52 -17.84 -0.02
N ILE A 50 8.86 -16.67 -0.53
CA ILE A 50 8.48 -16.19 -1.86
C ILE A 50 9.75 -15.98 -2.65
N VAL A 51 10.04 -16.88 -3.59
CA VAL A 51 11.15 -16.73 -4.52
C VAL A 51 10.68 -15.87 -5.71
N PRO A 52 11.12 -14.60 -5.82
CA PRO A 52 10.73 -13.72 -6.92
C PRO A 52 11.50 -14.10 -8.20
N LYS A 53 10.85 -13.99 -9.36
CA LYS A 53 11.45 -14.37 -10.66
C LYS A 53 12.03 -13.20 -11.46
N LYS A 54 11.57 -11.96 -11.21
CA LYS A 54 11.96 -10.77 -12.00
C LYS A 54 12.54 -9.66 -11.13
N SER A 55 11.84 -9.24 -10.08
CA SER A 55 12.35 -8.15 -9.22
C SER A 55 11.81 -8.15 -7.79
N VAL A 56 12.54 -7.43 -6.93
CA VAL A 56 12.19 -7.10 -5.56
C VAL A 56 12.23 -5.58 -5.39
N TYR A 57 11.17 -5.01 -4.82
CA TYR A 57 11.08 -3.59 -4.47
C TYR A 57 10.89 -3.45 -2.96
N LEU A 58 11.76 -2.69 -2.30
CA LEU A 58 11.71 -2.46 -0.86
C LEU A 58 11.38 -0.98 -0.61
N ALA A 59 10.26 -0.71 0.05
CA ALA A 59 9.82 0.65 0.38
C ALA A 59 10.02 0.95 1.86
N MET A 60 10.77 2.02 2.14
CA MET A 60 10.86 2.65 3.46
C MET A 60 10.00 3.92 3.46
N ASP A 61 9.37 4.25 4.60
CA ASP A 61 8.72 5.55 4.76
C ASP A 61 9.79 6.64 4.71
N GLY A 62 9.54 7.68 3.91
CA GLY A 62 10.30 8.92 3.95
C GLY A 62 9.44 10.08 4.45
N PRO A 63 9.86 11.33 4.22
CA PRO A 63 9.10 12.51 4.62
C PRO A 63 7.65 12.46 4.11
N ALA A 64 6.70 12.44 5.04
CA ALA A 64 5.27 12.40 4.74
C ALA A 64 4.75 13.79 4.29
N PRO A 65 3.64 13.84 3.53
CA PRO A 65 3.03 15.11 3.14
C PRO A 65 2.55 15.93 4.35
N ILE A 66 2.50 17.26 4.20
CA ILE A 66 2.12 18.20 5.27
C ILE A 66 0.79 17.82 5.93
N ALA A 67 -0.20 17.43 5.12
CA ALA A 67 -1.53 17.04 5.60
C ALA A 67 -1.50 15.88 6.62
N LYS A 68 -0.48 15.00 6.56
CA LYS A 68 -0.34 13.87 7.48
C LYS A 68 0.49 14.20 8.72
N LEU A 69 1.29 15.28 8.68
CA LEU A 69 2.20 15.64 9.78
C LEU A 69 1.46 15.92 11.08
N TYR A 70 0.29 16.58 11.01
CA TYR A 70 -0.54 16.86 12.19
C TYR A 70 -0.98 15.56 12.88
N THR A 71 -1.57 14.63 12.14
CA THR A 71 -2.02 13.34 12.66
C THR A 71 -0.87 12.51 13.21
N GLN A 72 0.26 12.46 12.49
CA GLN A 72 1.46 11.77 13.00
C GLN A 72 1.98 12.38 14.30
N ARG A 73 2.03 13.71 14.42
CA ARG A 73 2.45 14.42 15.64
C ARG A 73 1.54 14.06 16.81
N THR A 74 0.22 14.15 16.62
CA THR A 74 -0.77 13.83 17.66
C THR A 74 -0.66 12.37 18.11
N ARG A 75 -0.51 11.42 17.17
CA ARG A 75 -0.30 9.99 17.48
C ARG A 75 0.99 9.76 18.27
N ARG A 76 2.10 10.41 17.88
CA ARG A 76 3.39 10.31 18.59
C ARG A 76 3.33 10.89 20.00
N GLN A 77 2.68 12.05 20.18
CA GLN A 77 2.49 12.65 21.52
C GLN A 77 1.64 11.76 22.43
N ALA A 78 0.58 11.15 21.90
CA ALA A 78 -0.23 10.19 22.64
C ALA A 78 0.56 8.92 23.01
N ALA A 79 1.46 8.46 22.12
CA ALA A 79 2.33 7.32 22.39
C ALA A 79 3.31 7.63 23.53
N LEU A 80 3.95 8.82 23.54
CA LEU A 80 4.84 9.25 24.62
C LEU A 80 4.17 9.23 26.00
N LYS A 81 2.92 9.68 26.08
CA LYS A 81 2.15 9.67 27.34
C LYS A 81 1.84 8.26 27.85
N LYS A 82 1.81 7.27 26.94
CA LYS A 82 1.47 5.88 27.22
C LYS A 82 2.69 4.96 27.32
N GLU A 83 3.85 5.36 26.81
CA GLU A 83 5.07 4.56 26.86
C GLU A 83 5.60 4.52 28.30
N PRO A 84 5.75 3.33 28.92
CA PRO A 84 6.45 3.23 30.20
C PRO A 84 7.90 3.65 29.99
N SER A 85 8.51 4.28 31.00
CA SER A 85 9.90 4.80 31.00
C SER A 85 11.01 3.78 30.66
N LYS A 86 10.66 2.51 30.40
CA LYS A 86 11.54 1.39 30.06
C LYS A 86 11.17 0.69 28.75
N ALA A 87 10.64 1.42 27.76
CA ALA A 87 10.30 0.85 26.45
C ALA A 87 11.55 0.40 25.67
N PHE A 88 11.42 -0.70 24.92
CA PHE A 88 12.45 -1.33 24.07
C PHE A 88 13.08 -0.35 23.07
N LEU A 89 12.23 0.42 22.40
CA LEU A 89 12.61 1.50 21.49
C LEU A 89 11.37 2.38 21.32
N SER A 90 11.50 3.71 21.42
CA SER A 90 10.34 4.58 21.24
C SER A 90 9.87 4.55 19.80
N SER A 91 8.56 4.56 19.60
CA SER A 91 7.96 4.68 18.26
C SER A 91 8.41 5.94 17.49
N ILE A 92 8.90 6.96 18.19
CA ILE A 92 9.48 8.18 17.61
C ILE A 92 10.77 7.89 16.85
N GLU A 93 11.56 6.93 17.28
CA GLU A 93 12.81 6.60 16.63
C GLU A 93 12.60 5.99 15.23
N LEU A 94 11.41 5.45 14.96
CA LEU A 94 10.95 5.07 13.61
C LEU A 94 10.39 6.27 12.83
N THR A 95 11.17 7.35 12.76
CA THR A 95 10.83 8.53 11.95
C THR A 95 11.99 8.81 10.99
N PRO A 96 11.73 9.09 9.71
CA PRO A 96 12.76 9.55 8.78
C PRO A 96 13.55 10.73 9.36
N GLY A 97 14.88 10.71 9.18
CA GLY A 97 15.79 11.71 9.75
C GLY A 97 16.35 11.37 11.13
N THR A 98 15.87 10.32 11.82
CA THR A 98 16.53 9.85 13.05
C THR A 98 17.75 8.97 12.72
N ARG A 99 18.71 8.90 13.65
CA ARG A 99 19.86 8.00 13.54
C ARG A 99 19.46 6.53 13.42
N THR A 100 18.45 6.11 14.18
CA THR A 100 17.94 4.74 14.15
C THR A 100 17.38 4.41 12.76
N MET A 101 16.59 5.31 12.18
CA MET A 101 15.98 5.11 10.87
C MET A 101 17.02 5.10 9.75
N ALA A 102 18.04 5.97 9.82
CA ALA A 102 19.17 5.96 8.88
C ALA A 102 19.98 4.65 8.92
N ARG A 103 20.16 4.07 10.12
CA ARG A 103 20.82 2.76 10.26
C ARG A 103 19.98 1.62 9.65
N ILE A 104 18.67 1.65 9.87
CA ILE A 104 17.75 0.67 9.26
C ILE A 104 17.80 0.78 7.74
N ASP A 105 17.72 2.00 7.21
CA ASP A 105 17.78 2.29 5.77
C ASP A 105 19.05 1.72 5.14
N HIS A 106 20.21 1.99 5.75
CA HIS A 106 21.50 1.47 5.32
C HIS A 106 21.52 -0.08 5.31
N GLU A 107 21.00 -0.74 6.34
CA GLU A 107 21.00 -2.20 6.40
C GLU A 107 20.03 -2.84 5.40
N VAL A 108 18.89 -2.20 5.10
CA VAL A 108 17.97 -2.63 4.04
C VAL A 108 18.62 -2.50 2.66
N GLU A 109 19.30 -1.38 2.39
CA GLU A 109 20.05 -1.18 1.15
C GLU A 109 21.20 -2.18 1.01
N ARG A 110 21.97 -2.39 2.07
CA ARG A 110 23.07 -3.38 2.11
C ARG A 110 22.54 -4.78 1.83
N PHE A 111 21.44 -5.17 2.47
CA PHE A 111 20.79 -6.46 2.24
C PHE A 111 20.40 -6.61 0.76
N ALA A 112 19.75 -5.62 0.16
CA ALA A 112 19.37 -5.64 -1.25
C ALA A 112 20.58 -5.79 -2.18
N LYS A 113 21.68 -5.07 -1.92
CA LYS A 113 22.94 -5.19 -2.69
C LYS A 113 23.54 -6.60 -2.63
N ILE A 114 23.54 -7.23 -1.45
CA ILE A 114 24.03 -8.60 -1.27
C ILE A 114 23.16 -9.58 -2.06
N CYS A 115 21.83 -9.48 -1.93
CA CYS A 115 20.91 -10.35 -2.67
C CYS A 115 21.02 -10.17 -4.19
N ALA A 116 21.15 -8.93 -4.66
CA ALA A 116 21.34 -8.64 -6.09
C ALA A 116 22.61 -9.31 -6.62
N ARG A 117 23.75 -9.13 -5.95
CA ARG A 117 25.03 -9.77 -6.30
C ARG A 117 24.93 -11.29 -6.35
N ASN A 118 24.29 -11.89 -5.34
CA ASN A 118 24.11 -13.34 -5.30
C ASN A 118 23.22 -13.86 -6.45
N SER A 119 22.32 -13.05 -6.98
CA SER A 119 21.45 -13.44 -8.09
C SER A 119 22.10 -13.30 -9.47
N MET A 120 23.18 -12.51 -9.59
CA MET A 120 23.86 -12.24 -10.88
C MET A 120 24.44 -13.50 -11.55
N GLY A 121 24.81 -14.52 -10.77
CA GLY A 121 25.34 -15.79 -11.30
C GLY A 121 24.28 -16.76 -11.82
N GLY A 122 22.99 -16.43 -11.67
CA GLY A 122 21.88 -17.27 -12.13
C GLY A 122 21.47 -16.99 -13.58
N ALA A 123 20.77 -17.94 -14.20
CA ALA A 123 20.26 -17.80 -15.57
C ALA A 123 19.31 -16.59 -15.76
N ASN A 124 18.64 -16.14 -14.69
CA ASN A 124 17.78 -14.97 -14.68
C ASN A 124 18.06 -14.13 -13.42
N PRO A 125 18.96 -13.13 -13.49
CA PRO A 125 19.26 -12.26 -12.35
C PRO A 125 18.04 -11.47 -11.88
N ILE A 126 17.89 -11.35 -10.55
CA ILE A 126 16.76 -10.65 -9.94
C ILE A 126 17.15 -9.19 -9.73
N ARG A 127 16.32 -8.26 -10.20
CA ARG A 127 16.53 -6.82 -9.98
C ARG A 127 16.05 -6.40 -8.60
N TYR A 128 16.85 -5.62 -7.88
CA TYR A 128 16.48 -5.07 -6.56
C TYR A 128 16.39 -3.55 -6.63
N PHE A 129 15.31 -3.00 -6.10
CA PHE A 129 15.05 -1.57 -5.99
C PHE A 129 14.77 -1.22 -4.53
N VAL A 130 15.32 -0.11 -4.05
CA VAL A 130 15.15 0.35 -2.67
C VAL A 130 14.79 1.83 -2.69
N ASP A 131 13.58 2.13 -2.22
CA ASP A 131 13.17 3.49 -1.90
C ASP A 131 13.44 3.74 -0.42
N GLY A 132 14.59 4.36 -0.15
CA GLY A 132 15.03 4.62 1.20
C GLY A 132 14.29 5.76 1.90
N THR A 133 14.76 6.08 3.10
CA THR A 133 14.14 7.08 3.99
C THR A 133 14.31 8.52 3.52
N ASN A 134 15.28 8.76 2.63
CA ASN A 134 15.53 10.06 2.00
C ASN A 134 14.62 10.34 0.79
N VAL A 135 13.93 9.33 0.26
CA VAL A 135 12.95 9.52 -0.81
C VAL A 135 11.65 10.01 -0.18
N ALA A 136 11.11 11.15 -0.64
CA ALA A 136 9.86 11.69 -0.12
C ALA A 136 8.67 10.75 -0.34
N GLY A 137 7.69 10.79 0.56
CA GLY A 137 6.47 9.98 0.49
C GLY A 137 6.48 8.76 1.41
N GLU A 138 5.29 8.27 1.68
CA GLU A 138 5.07 7.08 2.50
C GLU A 138 5.31 5.80 1.69
N GLY A 139 5.70 4.72 2.38
CA GLY A 139 6.02 3.45 1.73
C GLY A 139 4.87 2.94 0.86
N GLU A 140 3.62 3.05 1.32
CA GLU A 140 2.45 2.66 0.54
C GLU A 140 2.27 3.48 -0.73
N VAL A 141 2.48 4.80 -0.68
CA VAL A 141 2.35 5.69 -1.84
C VAL A 141 3.44 5.36 -2.86
N LYS A 142 4.68 5.20 -2.39
CA LYS A 142 5.84 4.83 -3.21
C LYS A 142 5.62 3.49 -3.93
N ILE A 143 5.06 2.49 -3.24
CA ILE A 143 4.73 1.18 -3.81
C ILE A 143 3.81 1.34 -5.02
N PHE A 144 2.74 2.13 -4.91
CA PHE A 144 1.81 2.29 -6.02
C PHE A 144 2.34 3.20 -7.12
N GLN A 145 3.18 4.19 -6.81
CA GLN A 145 3.90 4.97 -7.82
C GLN A 145 4.83 4.07 -8.66
N TYR A 146 5.59 3.19 -8.00
CA TYR A 146 6.43 2.20 -8.68
C TYR A 146 5.59 1.28 -9.57
N LEU A 147 4.49 0.74 -9.07
CA LEU A 147 3.58 -0.11 -9.85
C LEU A 147 2.98 0.60 -11.07
N SER A 148 2.57 1.85 -10.93
CA SER A 148 2.06 2.66 -12.04
C SER A 148 3.15 2.85 -13.11
N SER A 149 4.39 3.16 -12.71
CA SER A 149 5.51 3.32 -13.65
C SER A 149 5.81 2.04 -14.46
N LEU A 150 5.67 0.86 -13.83
CA LEU A 150 5.83 -0.43 -14.52
C LEU A 150 4.69 -0.67 -15.52
N CYS A 151 3.45 -0.33 -15.16
CA CYS A 151 2.31 -0.40 -16.08
C CYS A 151 2.52 0.51 -17.30
N ASP A 152 2.96 1.75 -17.08
CA ASP A 152 3.13 2.73 -18.15
C ASP A 152 4.24 2.33 -19.12
N THR A 153 5.37 1.85 -18.59
CA THR A 153 6.49 1.35 -19.41
C THR A 153 6.12 0.12 -20.23
N SER A 154 5.11 -0.65 -19.79
CA SER A 154 4.70 -1.89 -20.44
C SER A 154 3.61 -1.70 -21.51
N LYS A 155 3.11 -0.48 -21.70
CA LYS A 155 2.14 -0.14 -22.76
C LYS A 155 2.85 -0.17 -24.12
N GLY A 156 2.82 -1.34 -24.79
CA GLY A 156 3.36 -1.52 -26.15
C GLY A 156 4.32 -2.71 -26.31
N SER A 157 4.79 -3.30 -25.22
CA SER A 157 5.63 -4.51 -25.23
C SER A 157 4.79 -5.78 -25.12
N SER A 158 5.00 -6.72 -26.05
CA SER A 158 4.36 -8.05 -26.08
C SER A 158 4.69 -8.93 -24.87
N ASP A 159 5.81 -8.65 -24.19
CA ASP A 159 6.22 -9.25 -22.92
C ASP A 159 5.65 -8.45 -21.73
N GLY A 160 4.33 -8.53 -21.57
CA GLY A 160 3.57 -7.60 -20.75
C GLY A 160 3.65 -7.89 -19.25
N PHE A 161 4.17 -6.93 -18.47
CA PHE A 161 4.07 -6.87 -16.99
C PHE A 161 2.67 -7.20 -16.46
N LEU A 162 1.61 -6.86 -17.21
CA LEU A 162 0.23 -7.15 -16.83
C LEU A 162 -0.11 -8.65 -16.74
N LYS A 163 0.69 -9.53 -17.38
CA LYS A 163 0.57 -10.99 -17.24
C LYS A 163 1.35 -11.52 -16.03
N ASP A 164 2.31 -10.76 -15.53
CA ASP A 164 3.15 -11.17 -14.42
C ASP A 164 2.40 -11.14 -13.09
N SER A 165 2.82 -12.02 -12.18
CA SER A 165 2.30 -12.06 -10.81
C SER A 165 3.05 -11.09 -9.90
N VAL A 166 2.30 -10.26 -9.18
CA VAL A 166 2.83 -9.25 -8.26
C VAL A 166 2.34 -9.53 -6.85
N LEU A 167 3.25 -9.58 -5.87
CA LEU A 167 2.90 -9.69 -4.46
C LEU A 167 3.36 -8.47 -3.69
N ILE A 168 2.43 -7.77 -3.03
CA ILE A 168 2.71 -6.71 -2.06
C ILE A 168 2.65 -7.32 -0.65
N VAL A 169 3.69 -7.12 0.15
CA VAL A 169 3.73 -7.51 1.57
C VAL A 169 3.58 -6.25 2.41
N GLY A 170 2.48 -6.16 3.16
CA GLY A 170 2.17 -5.05 4.07
C GLY A 170 0.81 -5.22 4.74
N GLY A 171 0.65 -4.68 5.94
CA GLY A 171 -0.54 -4.94 6.77
C GLY A 171 -1.54 -3.79 6.88
N ASP A 172 -1.34 -2.69 6.15
CA ASP A 172 -2.21 -1.52 6.22
C ASP A 172 -3.39 -1.64 5.24
N SER A 173 -4.61 -1.27 5.69
CA SER A 173 -5.83 -1.32 4.87
C SER A 173 -5.77 -0.43 3.63
N ASP A 174 -4.97 0.63 3.70
CA ASP A 174 -4.79 1.61 2.65
C ASP A 174 -4.11 0.99 1.42
N LEU A 175 -3.39 -0.13 1.58
CA LEU A 175 -2.89 -0.91 0.45
C LEU A 175 -4.03 -1.48 -0.41
N ILE A 176 -5.14 -1.90 0.21
CA ILE A 176 -6.30 -2.42 -0.52
C ILE A 176 -6.96 -1.28 -1.29
N ILE A 177 -7.23 -0.15 -0.62
CA ILE A 177 -7.87 1.02 -1.25
C ILE A 177 -7.01 1.56 -2.40
N ASN A 178 -5.70 1.72 -2.19
CA ASN A 178 -4.80 2.13 -3.25
C ASN A 178 -4.73 1.10 -4.39
N ALA A 179 -4.81 -0.21 -4.10
CA ALA A 179 -4.87 -1.23 -5.13
C ALA A 179 -6.16 -1.21 -5.94
N PHE A 180 -7.28 -0.74 -5.37
CA PHE A 180 -8.51 -0.50 -6.12
C PHE A 180 -8.38 0.69 -7.07
N VAL A 181 -7.81 1.79 -6.58
CA VAL A 181 -7.81 3.07 -7.29
C VAL A 181 -6.67 3.18 -8.31
N ARG A 182 -5.45 2.76 -7.95
CA ARG A 182 -4.23 3.12 -8.68
C ARG A 182 -3.77 2.06 -9.68
N THR A 183 -4.34 0.87 -9.66
CA THR A 183 -3.85 -0.23 -10.49
C THR A 183 -4.96 -1.20 -10.86
N GLN A 184 -4.84 -1.76 -12.07
CA GLN A 184 -5.69 -2.83 -12.57
C GLN A 184 -4.90 -4.11 -12.87
N ILE A 185 -3.71 -4.26 -12.27
CA ILE A 185 -2.91 -5.48 -12.42
C ILE A 185 -3.78 -6.69 -12.03
N PRO A 186 -4.03 -7.64 -12.95
CA PRO A 186 -4.92 -8.77 -12.68
C PRO A 186 -4.35 -9.70 -11.61
N ASN A 187 -3.08 -10.07 -11.75
CA ASN A 187 -2.41 -11.02 -10.85
C ASN A 187 -1.72 -10.31 -9.67
N LEU A 188 -2.45 -9.38 -9.04
CA LEU A 188 -2.00 -8.64 -7.86
C LEU A 188 -2.47 -9.32 -6.57
N TYR A 189 -1.50 -9.65 -5.71
CA TYR A 189 -1.69 -10.25 -4.40
C TYR A 189 -1.25 -9.27 -3.32
N ILE A 190 -2.00 -9.18 -2.22
CA ILE A 190 -1.64 -8.40 -1.03
C ILE A 190 -1.57 -9.36 0.16
N GLU A 191 -0.39 -9.53 0.72
CA GLU A 191 -0.16 -10.28 1.95
C GLU A 191 -0.24 -9.36 3.16
N THR A 192 -1.28 -9.59 3.96
CA THR A 192 -1.48 -9.00 5.28
C THR A 192 -1.00 -9.95 6.36
N ASP A 193 -0.95 -9.49 7.62
CA ASP A 193 -0.63 -10.32 8.80
C ASP A 193 -1.51 -11.59 8.94
N LYS A 194 -2.71 -11.62 8.34
CA LYS A 194 -3.69 -12.70 8.52
C LYS A 194 -3.84 -13.60 7.30
N LYS A 195 -3.73 -13.05 6.10
CA LYS A 195 -4.05 -13.74 4.85
C LYS A 195 -3.43 -13.05 3.64
N ILE A 196 -3.33 -13.82 2.56
CA ILE A 196 -3.01 -13.33 1.22
C ILE A 196 -4.33 -13.10 0.48
N LEU A 197 -4.47 -11.91 -0.11
CA LEU A 197 -5.64 -11.47 -0.84
C LEU A 197 -5.31 -11.39 -2.33
N LEU A 198 -6.07 -12.08 -3.18
CA LEU A 198 -6.02 -11.88 -4.63
C LEU A 198 -6.97 -10.74 -5.00
N MET A 199 -6.41 -9.63 -5.50
CA MET A 199 -7.20 -8.44 -5.82
C MET A 199 -8.24 -8.72 -6.90
N ARG A 200 -7.92 -9.51 -7.94
CA ARG A 200 -8.88 -9.86 -9.00
C ARG A 200 -10.21 -10.35 -8.45
N GLY A 201 -10.18 -11.34 -7.55
CA GLY A 201 -11.41 -11.91 -6.98
C GLY A 201 -12.18 -10.92 -6.09
N ILE A 202 -11.50 -9.99 -5.42
CA ILE A 202 -12.16 -8.93 -4.64
C ILE A 202 -12.83 -7.92 -5.58
N ARG A 203 -12.15 -7.55 -6.67
CA ARG A 203 -12.68 -6.64 -7.69
C ARG A 203 -13.91 -7.22 -8.37
N GLU A 204 -13.85 -8.49 -8.78
CA GLU A 204 -14.96 -9.20 -9.40
C GLU A 204 -16.17 -9.27 -8.48
N LYS A 205 -15.98 -9.63 -7.20
CA LYS A 205 -17.06 -9.61 -6.20
C LYS A 205 -17.64 -8.23 -6.00
N PHE A 206 -16.78 -7.21 -5.87
CA PHE A 206 -17.21 -5.82 -5.69
C PHE A 206 -18.06 -5.32 -6.87
N VAL A 207 -17.66 -5.69 -8.09
CA VAL A 207 -18.39 -5.37 -9.33
C VAL A 207 -19.71 -6.12 -9.40
N ASN A 208 -19.74 -7.41 -9.06
CA ASN A 208 -20.94 -8.25 -9.12
C ASN A 208 -21.96 -7.91 -8.02
N ASP A 209 -21.53 -7.57 -6.80
CA ASP A 209 -22.41 -7.11 -5.71
C ASP A 209 -23.09 -5.77 -6.03
N TYR A 210 -22.65 -5.12 -7.11
CA TYR A 210 -23.06 -3.79 -7.51
C TYR A 210 -23.83 -3.74 -8.81
N LEU A 211 -23.38 -4.50 -9.80
CA LEU A 211 -24.05 -4.65 -11.08
C LEU A 211 -25.07 -5.76 -10.91
N ASN A 212 -26.35 -5.41 -10.91
CA ASN A 212 -27.48 -6.34 -10.97
C ASN A 212 -27.52 -7.09 -12.31
N SER A 213 -26.46 -7.83 -12.64
CA SER A 213 -26.24 -8.67 -13.83
C SER A 213 -26.12 -7.99 -15.21
N GLU A 214 -26.53 -6.73 -15.39
CA GLU A 214 -26.57 -6.09 -16.73
C GLU A 214 -25.41 -5.10 -16.98
N VAL A 215 -24.21 -5.60 -17.29
CA VAL A 215 -23.21 -4.75 -17.99
C VAL A 215 -22.84 -5.37 -19.33
N PRO A 216 -23.06 -4.64 -20.45
CA PRO A 216 -22.72 -5.10 -21.77
C PRO A 216 -21.21 -4.94 -22.03
N ASN A 217 -20.60 -6.02 -22.50
CA ASN A 217 -19.21 -6.12 -22.98
C ASN A 217 -18.07 -5.84 -21.94
N ALA A 218 -16.87 -6.33 -22.25
CA ALA A 218 -15.70 -6.32 -21.35
C ALA A 218 -15.13 -4.91 -21.12
N ASP A 219 -15.10 -4.05 -22.15
CA ASP A 219 -14.52 -2.71 -22.06
C ASP A 219 -15.32 -1.78 -21.14
N GLU A 220 -16.66 -1.85 -21.20
CA GLU A 220 -17.50 -1.08 -20.29
C GLU A 220 -17.30 -1.54 -18.84
N ARG A 221 -17.15 -2.84 -18.60
CA ARG A 221 -16.87 -3.38 -17.25
C ARG A 221 -15.61 -2.77 -16.65
N VAL A 222 -14.56 -2.56 -17.44
CA VAL A 222 -13.32 -1.92 -16.98
C VAL A 222 -13.55 -0.46 -16.61
N LEU A 223 -14.28 0.29 -17.43
CA LEU A 223 -14.61 1.69 -17.15
C LEU A 223 -15.50 1.83 -15.90
N TYR A 224 -16.53 0.98 -15.77
CA TYR A 224 -17.40 0.92 -14.60
C TYR A 224 -16.60 0.60 -13.33
N TYR A 225 -15.73 -0.41 -13.38
CA TYR A 225 -14.87 -0.76 -12.27
C TYR A 225 -14.00 0.44 -11.83
N SER A 226 -13.41 1.17 -12.78
CA SER A 226 -12.57 2.33 -12.50
C SER A 226 -13.33 3.41 -11.74
N ARG A 227 -14.52 3.78 -12.22
CA ARG A 227 -15.38 4.79 -11.58
C ARG A 227 -15.83 4.35 -10.20
N MET A 228 -16.29 3.11 -10.08
CA MET A 228 -16.76 2.57 -8.81
C MET A 228 -15.65 2.41 -7.77
N SER A 229 -14.43 2.14 -8.20
CA SER A 229 -13.27 2.09 -7.31
C SER A 229 -12.96 3.46 -6.71
N LEU A 230 -13.14 4.54 -7.49
CA LEU A 230 -13.03 5.91 -7.00
C LEU A 230 -14.15 6.24 -6.00
N ASP A 231 -15.39 5.88 -6.33
CA ASP A 231 -16.53 6.07 -5.43
C ASP A 231 -16.29 5.32 -4.12
N PHE A 232 -15.91 4.04 -4.18
CA PHE A 232 -15.61 3.25 -2.98
C PHE A 232 -14.48 3.85 -2.14
N ALA A 233 -13.40 4.33 -2.76
CA ALA A 233 -12.33 5.00 -2.05
C ALA A 233 -12.82 6.27 -1.34
N MET A 234 -13.71 7.03 -1.98
CA MET A 234 -14.33 8.19 -1.35
C MET A 234 -15.22 7.80 -0.16
N LEU A 235 -16.04 6.75 -0.30
CA LEU A 235 -16.85 6.24 0.81
C LEU A 235 -15.99 5.74 1.98
N ALA A 236 -14.84 5.12 1.67
CA ALA A 236 -13.87 4.68 2.67
C ALA A 236 -13.25 5.87 3.42
N PHE A 237 -13.03 7.01 2.75
CA PHE A 237 -12.52 8.21 3.43
C PHE A 237 -13.47 8.75 4.51
N PHE A 238 -14.79 8.56 4.37
CA PHE A 238 -15.74 8.94 5.43
C PHE A 238 -15.61 8.09 6.71
N GLN A 239 -14.99 6.91 6.64
CA GLN A 239 -14.68 6.13 7.86
C GLN A 239 -13.54 6.75 8.69
N GLY A 240 -12.93 7.84 8.20
CA GLY A 240 -11.76 8.44 8.78
C GLY A 240 -10.49 7.77 8.28
N ASN A 241 -9.46 8.58 8.11
CA ASN A 241 -8.14 8.16 7.67
C ASN A 241 -7.08 9.05 8.34
N ASP A 242 -5.82 8.92 7.93
CA ASP A 242 -4.75 9.72 8.52
C ASP A 242 -4.84 11.23 8.20
N TYR A 243 -5.68 11.64 7.25
CA TYR A 243 -5.86 13.02 6.81
C TYR A 243 -7.16 13.65 7.33
N TYR A 244 -8.23 12.86 7.46
CA TYR A 244 -9.56 13.33 7.83
C TYR A 244 -10.16 12.52 8.99
N PRO A 245 -10.84 13.16 9.95
CA PRO A 245 -11.57 12.45 10.99
C PRO A 245 -12.73 11.65 10.39
N SER A 246 -13.18 10.63 11.11
CA SER A 246 -14.36 9.86 10.71
C SER A 246 -15.63 10.70 10.80
N LEU A 247 -16.56 10.45 9.87
CA LEU A 247 -17.88 11.06 9.92
C LEU A 247 -18.73 10.37 11.00
N LEU A 248 -19.13 11.13 12.02
CA LEU A 248 -19.88 10.61 13.16
C LEU A 248 -21.22 10.00 12.72
N GLY A 249 -21.55 8.82 13.27
CA GLY A 249 -22.82 8.13 13.00
C GLY A 249 -22.91 7.40 11.65
N CYS A 250 -21.90 7.56 10.79
CA CYS A 250 -21.90 7.05 9.42
C CYS A 250 -20.93 5.86 9.26
N GLY A 251 -21.32 4.68 9.72
CA GLY A 251 -20.58 3.45 9.45
C GLY A 251 -20.58 3.07 7.96
N LEU A 252 -19.55 2.38 7.48
CA LEU A 252 -19.35 2.08 6.06
C LEU A 252 -20.58 1.43 5.42
N THR A 253 -21.24 0.49 6.13
CA THR A 253 -22.46 -0.16 5.64
C THR A 253 -23.58 0.84 5.40
N LYS A 254 -23.82 1.78 6.32
CA LYS A 254 -24.87 2.80 6.18
C LYS A 254 -24.59 3.73 5.01
N ILE A 255 -23.33 4.20 4.91
CA ILE A 255 -22.87 5.05 3.82
C ILE A 255 -23.04 4.32 2.48
N TYR A 256 -22.62 3.06 2.41
CA TYR A 256 -22.70 2.26 1.20
C TYR A 256 -24.15 2.00 0.78
N THR A 257 -25.05 1.68 1.71
CA THR A 257 -26.48 1.55 1.42
C THR A 257 -27.08 2.85 0.89
N ALA A 258 -26.77 3.98 1.53
CA ALA A 258 -27.23 5.30 1.07
C ALA A 258 -26.68 5.64 -0.33
N TYR A 259 -25.43 5.31 -0.60
CA TYR A 259 -24.79 5.47 -1.91
C TYR A 259 -25.49 4.66 -3.00
N LYS A 260 -25.88 3.40 -2.74
CA LYS A 260 -26.64 2.60 -3.71
C LYS A 260 -27.97 3.27 -4.07
N VAL A 261 -28.75 3.68 -3.06
CA VAL A 261 -30.04 4.37 -3.26
C VAL A 261 -29.86 5.68 -4.03
N ALA A 262 -28.82 6.46 -3.71
CA ALA A 262 -28.54 7.71 -4.40
C ALA A 262 -28.20 7.48 -5.89
N ARG A 263 -27.42 6.44 -6.21
CA ARG A 263 -27.06 6.15 -7.59
C ARG A 263 -28.22 5.58 -8.41
N GLU A 264 -29.06 4.73 -7.84
CA GLU A 264 -30.27 4.25 -8.52
C GLU A 264 -31.13 5.43 -9.00
N LYS A 265 -31.35 6.41 -8.13
CA LYS A 265 -32.05 7.65 -8.49
C LYS A 265 -31.36 8.41 -9.62
N ILE A 266 -30.04 8.56 -9.58
CA ILE A 266 -29.28 9.23 -10.65
C ILE A 266 -29.45 8.48 -11.98
N SER A 267 -29.37 7.15 -11.96
CA SER A 267 -29.56 6.33 -13.18
C SER A 267 -30.97 6.39 -13.76
N ASP A 268 -32.00 6.53 -12.93
CA ASP A 268 -33.39 6.73 -13.38
C ASP A 268 -33.60 8.15 -13.95
N THR A 269 -32.88 9.13 -13.41
CA THR A 269 -32.90 10.51 -13.93
C THR A 269 -32.21 10.58 -15.31
N ASP A 270 -31.08 9.89 -15.48
CA ASP A 270 -30.36 9.79 -16.77
C ASP A 270 -31.17 9.05 -17.85
N LYS A 271 -32.01 8.07 -17.49
CA LYS A 271 -32.91 7.38 -18.43
C LYS A 271 -34.06 8.29 -18.92
N ASN A 272 -34.56 9.17 -18.05
CA ASN A 272 -35.61 10.14 -18.39
C ASN A 272 -35.07 11.41 -19.07
N SER A 273 -33.79 11.71 -18.90
CA SER A 273 -33.05 12.76 -19.59
C SER A 273 -32.27 12.14 -20.76
N LYS A 274 -32.93 11.91 -21.90
CA LYS A 274 -32.24 11.49 -23.13
C LYS A 274 -31.23 12.51 -23.69
N ASN A 275 -30.95 13.63 -23.01
CA ASN A 275 -30.07 14.68 -23.53
C ASN A 275 -29.17 15.41 -22.51
N GLN A 276 -29.08 15.00 -21.24
CA GLN A 276 -28.02 15.50 -20.35
C GLN A 276 -27.10 14.36 -19.96
N THR A 277 -26.21 13.99 -20.88
CA THR A 277 -24.95 13.41 -20.44
C THR A 277 -24.25 14.48 -19.61
N ILE A 278 -24.20 14.31 -18.28
CA ILE A 278 -23.30 15.13 -17.45
C ILE A 278 -21.87 14.70 -17.81
N ARG A 279 -21.37 15.23 -18.94
CA ARG A 279 -19.97 15.13 -19.36
C ARG A 279 -19.23 16.20 -18.59
N PHE A 280 -18.50 15.80 -17.56
CA PHE A 280 -17.38 16.62 -17.09
C PHE A 280 -16.15 16.24 -17.93
N LEU A 281 -15.67 17.21 -18.70
CA LEU A 281 -14.35 17.16 -19.32
C LEU A 281 -13.32 17.20 -18.19
N VAL A 282 -12.65 16.09 -17.91
CA VAL A 282 -11.42 16.11 -17.12
C VAL A 282 -10.30 16.32 -18.14
N ASP A 283 -9.99 17.58 -18.39
CA ASP A 283 -8.88 17.97 -19.25
C ASP A 283 -7.58 17.61 -18.52
N ALA A 284 -6.82 16.66 -19.07
CA ALA A 284 -5.59 16.16 -18.47
C ALA A 284 -4.40 17.14 -18.63
N GLU A 285 -4.59 18.25 -19.35
CA GLU A 285 -3.51 19.16 -19.76
C GLU A 285 -3.58 20.58 -19.17
N LYS A 286 -4.20 20.78 -18.01
CA LYS A 286 -3.96 22.00 -17.23
C LYS A 286 -3.27 21.68 -15.90
N ARG A 287 -1.96 21.98 -15.91
CA ARG A 287 -0.92 21.86 -14.88
C ARG A 287 -1.41 21.95 -13.43
#